data_AF-A0AAI9K1F3-F1
#
_entry.id   AF-A0AAI9K1F3-F1
#
_cell.length_a   1.000
_cell.length_b   1.000
_cell.length_c   1.000
_cell.angle_alpha   90.00
_cell.angle_beta   90.00
_cell.angle_gamma   90.00
#
_symmetry.space_group_name_H-M   'P 1'
#
loop_
_entity.id
_entity.type
_entity.pdbx_description
1 polymer ?
#
loop_
_entity_poly.entity_id
_entity_poly.type
_entity_poly.pdbx_seq_one_letter_code
_entity_poly.pdbx_strand_id
1 'polypeptide(L)'
;MMKLRKTIIGSCAVLGIALLCSCGNNGKSGSGVLSTEVITEETTTEATTTEATTTEATTEVTTEETTTEVTTTEVTTTEASNIITDNGSPMSYKEAVNAYENEGERYFKKYWIQHEDRLYSMDSSHVLDENDNSYIKFTDSDFSCVKMYPGDLLVEFGGGWNYDIYPIESEGYTMPQEFTVDADNGCIEFRRKNLSEKMEENNMPLNKIYEINGETASSIQDYVEVNGDYYLSYTEPTGIFYKYYSDYESKEGSATVSVKYYVLGQKYYAEAQTAPEGYGYYKIPEGTPAGLYCVRTSGYSFIIDIIE
;
A
#
# COMPACT_ATOMS: atom_id res chain seq x y z
N MET A 1 4.67 59.62 -25.78
CA MET A 1 4.63 60.61 -24.69
C MET A 1 4.53 59.83 -23.37
N MET A 2 5.52 59.97 -22.46
CA MET A 2 5.59 59.44 -21.07
C MET A 2 5.64 57.89 -20.92
N LYS A 3 6.36 57.26 -19.96
CA LYS A 3 7.31 57.69 -18.91
C LYS A 3 8.08 56.44 -18.40
N LEU A 4 9.31 56.67 -17.94
CA LEU A 4 10.23 55.77 -17.21
C LEU A 4 9.59 54.93 -16.08
N ARG A 5 10.20 53.77 -15.78
CA ARG A 5 11.04 53.55 -14.57
C ARG A 5 11.87 52.25 -14.64
N LYS A 6 13.17 52.42 -14.38
CA LYS A 6 14.18 51.38 -14.06
C LYS A 6 14.12 51.07 -12.56
N THR A 7 14.43 49.82 -12.19
CA THR A 7 15.06 49.50 -10.89
C THR A 7 16.20 48.51 -11.12
N ILE A 8 17.37 48.91 -10.64
CA ILE A 8 18.64 48.18 -10.53
C ILE A 8 18.67 47.53 -9.14
N ILE A 9 19.33 46.37 -8.99
CA ILE A 9 20.11 45.84 -7.84
C ILE A 9 20.53 44.42 -8.30
N GLY A 10 21.75 43.92 -8.20
CA GLY A 10 22.96 44.32 -7.50
C GLY A 10 23.73 43.03 -7.22
N SER A 11 24.94 42.91 -7.75
CA SER A 11 25.87 41.79 -7.58
C SER A 11 26.21 41.52 -6.11
N CYS A 12 26.53 40.27 -5.77
CA CYS A 12 27.65 39.94 -4.87
C CYS A 12 27.98 38.45 -4.90
N ALA A 13 29.18 38.14 -5.36
CA ALA A 13 29.86 36.85 -5.22
C ALA A 13 30.68 36.85 -3.92
N VAL A 14 30.69 35.75 -3.16
CA VAL A 14 31.87 35.24 -2.42
C VAL A 14 31.69 33.74 -2.20
N LEU A 15 32.57 32.93 -2.79
CA LEU A 15 32.79 31.52 -2.45
C LEU A 15 34.06 31.48 -1.58
N GLY A 16 33.92 31.09 -0.32
CA GLY A 16 35.02 30.98 0.64
C GLY A 16 34.97 29.63 1.35
N ILE A 17 35.86 28.73 0.92
CA ILE A 17 36.17 27.46 1.58
C ILE A 17 37.14 27.74 2.72
N ALA A 18 36.86 27.24 3.92
CA ALA A 18 37.87 27.04 4.97
C ALA A 18 37.52 25.81 5.82
N LEU A 19 38.39 24.80 5.73
CA LEU A 19 38.55 23.73 6.71
C LEU A 19 38.96 24.32 8.07
N LEU A 20 38.42 23.76 9.16
CA LEU A 20 39.20 23.62 10.40
C LEU A 20 38.84 22.31 11.12
N CYS A 21 39.86 21.46 11.22
CA CYS A 21 40.03 20.48 12.28
C CYS A 21 40.11 21.20 13.64
N SER A 22 39.63 20.56 14.71
CA SER A 22 40.27 20.69 16.01
C SER A 22 39.98 19.47 16.89
N CYS A 23 41.05 18.72 17.15
CA CYS A 23 41.19 17.85 18.31
C CYS A 23 41.36 18.73 19.57
N GLY A 24 40.69 18.38 20.67
CA GLY A 24 40.82 19.09 21.94
C GLY A 24 40.41 18.22 23.12
N ASN A 25 41.37 17.46 23.61
CA ASN A 25 41.34 16.57 24.78
C ASN A 25 41.19 17.36 26.10
N ASN A 26 40.46 16.82 27.09
CA ASN A 26 40.83 16.76 28.52
C ASN A 26 39.65 16.30 29.41
N GLY A 27 39.90 15.33 30.31
CA GLY A 27 39.12 15.22 31.56
C GLY A 27 38.83 13.83 32.13
N LYS A 28 39.87 13.16 32.67
CA LYS A 28 39.88 12.05 33.66
C LYS A 28 38.60 11.77 34.47
N SER A 29 38.22 10.49 34.56
CA SER A 29 38.25 9.62 35.78
C SER A 29 37.85 8.20 35.36
N GLY A 30 38.70 7.16 35.40
CA GLY A 30 38.98 6.30 36.57
C GLY A 30 37.71 5.58 37.05
N SER A 31 37.57 4.26 37.18
CA SER A 31 38.43 3.08 37.19
C SER A 31 37.47 1.88 37.33
N GLY A 32 37.72 0.74 36.67
CA GLY A 32 36.91 -0.46 36.91
C GLY A 32 37.11 -1.57 35.89
N VAL A 33 38.23 -2.28 36.00
CA VAL A 33 38.46 -3.58 35.37
C VAL A 33 37.73 -4.65 36.18
N LEU A 34 36.96 -5.52 35.53
CA LEU A 34 36.95 -6.96 35.82
C LEU A 34 36.24 -7.72 34.68
N SER A 35 37.06 -8.48 33.95
CA SER A 35 36.67 -9.53 33.02
C SER A 35 35.87 -10.63 33.71
N THR A 36 34.99 -11.30 32.97
CA THR A 36 34.91 -12.78 32.86
C THR A 36 34.01 -13.12 31.66
N GLU A 37 34.64 -13.62 30.60
CA GLU A 37 34.02 -14.49 29.58
C GLU A 37 33.68 -15.86 30.20
N VAL A 38 32.75 -16.60 29.58
CA VAL A 38 32.71 -18.09 29.36
C VAL A 38 31.28 -18.42 28.88
N ILE A 39 31.06 -18.67 27.58
CA ILE A 39 31.01 -19.97 26.85
C ILE A 39 29.73 -20.77 27.19
N THR A 40 28.71 -20.76 26.33
CA THR A 40 28.35 -21.75 25.27
C THR A 40 27.78 -23.07 25.81
N GLU A 41 26.59 -23.44 25.35
CA GLU A 41 26.25 -24.82 25.01
C GLU A 41 25.15 -24.83 23.93
N GLU A 42 25.53 -25.24 22.71
CA GLU A 42 24.61 -25.73 21.69
C GLU A 42 24.17 -27.15 22.07
N THR A 43 22.94 -27.52 21.74
CA THR A 43 22.51 -28.92 21.78
C THR A 43 22.04 -29.34 20.38
N THR A 44 22.89 -30.12 19.71
CA THR A 44 22.59 -30.91 18.52
C THR A 44 21.96 -32.23 18.95
N THR A 45 20.93 -32.68 18.24
CA THR A 45 20.52 -34.10 18.25
C THR A 45 20.37 -34.57 16.80
N GLU A 46 21.09 -35.63 16.46
CA GLU A 46 21.12 -36.26 15.14
C GLU A 46 19.97 -37.26 14.93
N ALA A 47 19.56 -37.34 13.65
CA ALA A 47 19.18 -38.50 12.83
C ALA A 47 18.32 -39.66 13.39
N THR A 48 17.27 -40.01 12.64
CA THR A 48 17.05 -41.42 12.27
C THR A 48 16.35 -41.56 10.91
N THR A 49 17.02 -42.31 10.04
CA THR A 49 16.59 -42.81 8.73
C THR A 49 15.48 -43.86 8.84
N THR A 50 14.57 -43.91 7.89
CA THR A 50 13.89 -45.18 7.53
C THR A 50 13.67 -45.22 6.01
N GLU A 51 14.41 -46.09 5.34
CA GLU A 51 14.14 -46.55 3.98
C GLU A 51 13.19 -47.76 4.04
N ALA A 52 12.22 -47.82 3.12
CA ALA A 52 11.58 -49.05 2.64
C ALA A 52 11.01 -48.73 1.23
N THR A 53 11.72 -49.07 0.15
CA THR A 53 11.65 -50.33 -0.63
C THR A 53 10.30 -50.60 -1.33
N THR A 54 10.30 -50.31 -2.63
CA THR A 54 9.79 -51.11 -3.77
C THR A 54 8.32 -51.53 -3.81
N THR A 55 7.63 -51.15 -4.91
CA THR A 55 7.00 -52.09 -5.85
C THR A 55 6.87 -51.42 -7.22
N GLU A 56 7.62 -51.93 -8.21
CA GLU A 56 7.36 -51.68 -9.63
C GLU A 56 6.13 -52.49 -10.03
N ALA A 57 5.11 -51.82 -10.59
CA ALA A 57 4.06 -52.46 -11.35
C ALA A 57 4.15 -51.94 -12.78
N THR A 58 4.77 -52.75 -13.63
CA THR A 58 4.79 -52.63 -15.08
C THR A 58 3.37 -52.90 -15.59
N THR A 59 2.72 -51.89 -16.17
CA THR A 59 1.44 -52.07 -16.88
C THR A 59 1.66 -51.79 -18.36
N GLU A 60 1.18 -52.71 -19.17
CA GLU A 60 1.36 -52.84 -20.61
C GLU A 60 0.82 -51.61 -21.38
N VAL A 61 1.64 -51.06 -22.27
CA VAL A 61 1.23 -50.05 -23.25
C VAL A 61 0.46 -50.75 -24.36
N THR A 62 -0.85 -50.55 -24.41
CA THR A 62 -1.68 -50.84 -25.59
C THR A 62 -1.81 -49.56 -26.38
N THR A 63 -1.17 -49.52 -27.55
CA THR A 63 -1.25 -48.40 -28.50
C THR A 63 -2.56 -48.54 -29.28
N GLU A 64 -3.57 -47.74 -28.95
CA GLU A 64 -4.76 -47.55 -29.78
C GLU A 64 -4.64 -46.19 -30.49
N GLU A 65 -4.61 -46.23 -31.83
CA GLU A 65 -4.57 -45.04 -32.68
C GLU A 65 -5.82 -44.19 -32.43
N THR A 66 -5.66 -43.09 -31.69
CA THR A 66 -6.72 -42.09 -31.52
C THR A 66 -6.56 -41.03 -32.60
N THR A 67 -7.46 -41.05 -33.58
CA THR A 67 -7.67 -39.97 -34.54
C THR A 67 -7.82 -38.65 -33.79
N THR A 68 -6.87 -37.74 -34.00
CA THR A 68 -6.92 -36.39 -33.43
C THR A 68 -7.92 -35.57 -34.25
N GLU A 69 -9.19 -35.56 -33.81
CA GLU A 69 -10.05 -34.42 -34.11
C GLU A 69 -9.50 -33.24 -33.30
N VAL A 70 -9.05 -32.22 -34.01
CA VAL A 70 -8.75 -30.91 -33.42
C VAL A 70 -10.08 -30.32 -32.98
N THR A 71 -10.48 -30.63 -31.76
CA THR A 71 -11.48 -29.84 -31.05
C THR A 71 -10.80 -28.53 -30.67
N THR A 72 -11.14 -27.46 -31.39
CA THR A 72 -10.91 -26.09 -30.93
C THR A 72 -11.67 -25.95 -29.62
N THR A 73 -11.00 -26.14 -28.49
CA THR A 73 -11.55 -25.78 -27.19
C THR A 73 -11.66 -24.27 -27.16
N GLU A 74 -12.88 -23.75 -27.13
CA GLU A 74 -13.16 -22.34 -26.84
C GLU A 74 -12.62 -22.01 -25.45
N VAL A 75 -11.45 -21.37 -25.41
CA VAL A 75 -10.89 -20.74 -24.21
C VAL A 75 -11.35 -19.29 -24.23
N THR A 76 -12.59 -18.99 -23.81
CA THR A 76 -13.08 -17.59 -23.82
C THR A 76 -14.29 -17.32 -22.90
N THR A 77 -14.45 -18.00 -21.76
CA THR A 77 -15.62 -17.67 -20.90
C THR A 77 -15.38 -17.70 -19.39
N THR A 78 -14.31 -18.32 -18.90
CA THR A 78 -14.06 -18.36 -17.45
C THR A 78 -13.42 -17.07 -16.93
N GLU A 79 -12.53 -16.46 -17.70
CA GLU A 79 -11.72 -15.30 -17.28
C GLU A 79 -12.56 -14.01 -17.17
N ALA A 80 -13.36 -13.69 -18.20
CA ALA A 80 -14.25 -12.54 -18.19
C ALA A 80 -15.36 -12.65 -17.11
N SER A 81 -15.81 -13.87 -16.79
CA SER A 81 -16.85 -14.09 -15.78
C SER A 81 -16.39 -13.66 -14.38
N ASN A 82 -15.11 -13.83 -14.05
CA ASN A 82 -14.56 -13.45 -12.74
C ASN A 82 -14.49 -11.92 -12.58
N ILE A 83 -14.09 -11.20 -13.63
CA ILE A 83 -14.10 -9.73 -13.62
C ILE A 83 -15.53 -9.19 -13.46
N ILE A 84 -16.51 -9.80 -14.16
CA ILE A 84 -17.92 -9.37 -14.10
C ILE A 84 -18.51 -9.51 -12.70
N THR A 85 -18.20 -10.58 -11.98
CA THR A 85 -18.74 -10.75 -10.62
C THR A 85 -18.07 -9.83 -9.61
N ASP A 86 -16.78 -9.55 -9.81
CA ASP A 86 -15.95 -8.94 -8.77
C ASP A 86 -15.88 -7.41 -8.89
N ASN A 87 -15.95 -6.87 -10.11
CA ASN A 87 -15.95 -5.42 -10.36
C ASN A 87 -17.36 -4.83 -10.53
N GLY A 88 -18.39 -5.65 -10.37
CA GLY A 88 -19.79 -5.26 -10.54
C GLY A 88 -20.26 -5.24 -12.00
N SER A 89 -21.42 -4.62 -12.22
CA SER A 89 -22.15 -4.74 -13.49
C SER A 89 -21.38 -4.13 -14.69
N PRO A 90 -21.15 -4.90 -15.77
CA PRO A 90 -20.50 -4.39 -16.97
C PRO A 90 -21.39 -3.39 -17.70
N MET A 91 -20.79 -2.37 -18.28
CA MET A 91 -21.44 -1.38 -19.13
C MET A 91 -20.84 -1.35 -20.52
N SER A 92 -21.66 -1.01 -21.51
CA SER A 92 -21.18 -0.61 -22.82
C SER A 92 -20.50 0.76 -22.76
N TYR A 93 -19.66 1.05 -23.75
CA TYR A 93 -19.05 2.38 -23.91
C TYR A 93 -20.07 3.52 -23.84
N LYS A 94 -21.21 3.36 -24.53
CA LYS A 94 -22.27 4.37 -24.54
C LYS A 94 -22.89 4.59 -23.15
N GLU A 95 -23.08 3.51 -22.39
CA GLU A 95 -23.61 3.60 -21.02
C GLU A 95 -22.62 4.30 -20.09
N ALA A 96 -21.33 3.96 -20.19
CA ALA A 96 -20.26 4.57 -19.41
C ALA A 96 -20.10 6.08 -19.72
N VAL A 97 -20.14 6.47 -21.01
CA VAL A 97 -20.11 7.89 -21.42
C VAL A 97 -21.34 8.65 -20.88
N ASN A 98 -22.53 8.07 -20.99
CA ASN A 98 -23.74 8.70 -20.43
C ASN A 98 -23.65 8.84 -18.91
N ALA A 99 -23.10 7.84 -18.20
CA ALA A 99 -22.89 7.90 -16.76
C ALA A 99 -21.91 9.04 -16.38
N TYR A 100 -20.81 9.17 -17.12
CA TYR A 100 -19.86 10.27 -16.99
C TYR A 100 -20.53 11.66 -17.19
N GLU A 101 -21.35 11.83 -18.24
CA GLU A 101 -21.99 13.12 -18.55
C GLU A 101 -23.08 13.53 -17.54
N ASN A 102 -23.79 12.57 -16.95
CA ASN A 102 -24.95 12.85 -16.09
C ASN A 102 -24.60 13.42 -14.70
N GLU A 103 -23.38 13.20 -14.20
CA GLU A 103 -23.02 13.49 -12.81
C GLU A 103 -21.74 14.33 -12.69
N GLY A 104 -21.57 15.28 -13.63
CA GLY A 104 -20.36 16.05 -13.99
C GLY A 104 -19.46 16.66 -12.90
N GLU A 105 -19.66 16.38 -11.63
CA GLU A 105 -18.80 16.78 -10.51
C GLU A 105 -18.15 15.62 -9.74
N ARG A 106 -18.58 14.36 -9.94
CA ARG A 106 -17.99 13.22 -9.23
C ARG A 106 -16.77 12.68 -10.00
N TYR A 107 -15.59 13.19 -9.67
CA TYR A 107 -14.33 12.87 -10.35
C TYR A 107 -13.98 11.38 -10.48
N PHE A 108 -14.43 10.51 -9.58
CA PHE A 108 -14.16 9.07 -9.71
C PHE A 108 -14.97 8.41 -10.84
N LYS A 109 -16.10 9.00 -11.26
CA LYS A 109 -16.91 8.53 -12.41
C LYS A 109 -16.24 8.77 -13.76
N LYS A 110 -15.06 9.39 -13.74
CA LYS A 110 -14.20 9.54 -14.90
C LYS A 110 -13.40 8.28 -15.17
N TYR A 111 -13.18 7.42 -14.17
CA TYR A 111 -12.27 6.30 -14.25
C TYR A 111 -13.00 4.97 -14.37
N TRP A 112 -12.54 4.18 -15.33
CA TRP A 112 -13.16 2.93 -15.75
C TRP A 112 -12.10 1.90 -16.06
N ILE A 113 -12.42 0.63 -15.93
CA ILE A 113 -11.61 -0.45 -16.47
C ILE A 113 -12.31 -1.02 -17.67
N GLN A 114 -11.60 -1.08 -18.79
CA GLN A 114 -12.05 -1.77 -19.98
C GLN A 114 -11.37 -3.14 -20.06
N HIS A 115 -12.19 -4.17 -20.00
CA HIS A 115 -11.84 -5.55 -20.33
C HIS A 115 -12.67 -5.94 -21.55
N GLU A 116 -12.00 -6.30 -22.64
CA GLU A 116 -12.63 -6.54 -23.94
C GLU A 116 -13.52 -5.36 -24.41
N ASP A 117 -14.82 -5.60 -24.63
CA ASP A 117 -15.81 -4.62 -25.09
C ASP A 117 -16.65 -4.00 -23.95
N ARG A 118 -16.32 -4.32 -22.69
CA ARG A 118 -17.05 -3.89 -21.49
C ARG A 118 -16.24 -2.94 -20.63
N LEU A 119 -16.94 -2.00 -20.01
CA LEU A 119 -16.39 -1.11 -19.00
C LEU A 119 -16.98 -1.38 -17.62
N TYR A 120 -16.13 -1.29 -16.61
CA TYR A 120 -16.44 -1.44 -15.20
C TYR A 120 -16.12 -0.15 -14.46
N SER A 121 -17.05 0.31 -13.63
CA SER A 121 -16.90 1.53 -12.84
C SER A 121 -15.89 1.33 -11.71
N MET A 122 -15.09 2.35 -11.42
CA MET A 122 -14.19 2.37 -10.26
C MET A 122 -14.77 3.13 -9.05
N ASP A 123 -16.09 3.34 -9.01
CA ASP A 123 -16.76 4.19 -8.03
C ASP A 123 -16.58 3.71 -6.57
N SER A 124 -16.38 2.41 -6.35
CA SER A 124 -16.21 1.79 -5.02
C SER A 124 -14.75 1.56 -4.63
N SER A 125 -13.80 2.09 -5.42
CA SER A 125 -12.36 1.79 -5.29
C SER A 125 -11.55 3.03 -4.98
N HIS A 126 -12.18 4.03 -4.36
CA HIS A 126 -11.52 5.30 -4.05
C HIS A 126 -10.61 5.17 -2.83
N VAL A 127 -9.37 5.65 -3.00
CA VAL A 127 -8.47 5.93 -1.88
C VAL A 127 -8.58 7.41 -1.55
N LEU A 128 -8.68 7.73 -0.26
CA LEU A 128 -8.69 9.12 0.19
C LEU A 128 -7.25 9.65 0.26
N ASP A 129 -6.87 10.46 -0.73
CA ASP A 129 -5.56 11.14 -0.78
C ASP A 129 -5.65 12.50 -0.04
N GLU A 130 -6.06 12.50 1.23
CA GLU A 130 -6.28 13.74 2.00
C GLU A 130 -4.98 14.39 2.51
N ASN A 131 -3.89 13.64 2.48
CA ASN A 131 -2.56 14.16 2.71
C ASN A 131 -1.62 13.36 1.83
N ASP A 132 -0.64 14.03 1.26
CA ASP A 132 0.32 13.58 0.24
C ASP A 132 1.28 12.46 0.74
N ASN A 133 0.77 11.47 1.49
CA ASN A 133 1.52 10.31 1.91
C ASN A 133 1.77 9.46 0.67
N SER A 134 2.99 9.60 0.15
CA SER A 134 3.45 8.91 -1.04
C SER A 134 3.85 7.45 -0.77
N TYR A 135 3.70 6.98 0.48
CA TYR A 135 4.20 5.68 0.93
C TYR A 135 3.13 4.75 1.52
N ILE A 136 1.99 5.27 1.99
CA ILE A 136 0.90 4.44 2.52
C ILE A 136 -0.46 5.05 2.18
N LYS A 137 -1.40 4.20 1.80
CA LYS A 137 -2.78 4.54 1.46
C LYS A 137 -3.75 3.91 2.45
N PHE A 138 -4.84 4.62 2.73
CA PHE A 138 -5.92 4.17 3.60
C PHE A 138 -7.23 4.15 2.84
N THR A 139 -8.12 3.22 3.20
CA THR A 139 -9.39 3.02 2.49
C THR A 139 -10.58 2.93 3.43
N ASP A 140 -11.73 3.40 2.94
CA ASP A 140 -12.99 3.39 3.69
C ASP A 140 -13.52 1.94 3.85
N SER A 141 -14.58 1.78 4.64
CA SER A 141 -15.20 0.47 4.91
C SER A 141 -15.95 -0.13 3.71
N ASP A 142 -16.36 0.69 2.75
CA ASP A 142 -17.03 0.27 1.50
C ASP A 142 -16.04 0.04 0.34
N PHE A 143 -14.73 0.12 0.62
CA PHE A 143 -13.69 -0.04 -0.37
C PHE A 143 -13.66 -1.44 -0.97
N SER A 144 -13.56 -1.49 -2.30
CA SER A 144 -13.35 -2.73 -3.06
C SER A 144 -12.18 -2.56 -4.01
N CYS A 145 -11.27 -3.54 -4.06
CA CYS A 145 -10.23 -3.58 -5.09
C CYS A 145 -10.86 -3.88 -6.46
N VAL A 146 -10.35 -3.26 -7.53
CA VAL A 146 -10.78 -3.60 -8.89
C VAL A 146 -9.85 -4.62 -9.51
N LYS A 147 -10.39 -5.74 -9.99
CA LYS A 147 -9.62 -6.80 -10.65
C LYS A 147 -9.33 -6.46 -12.10
N MET A 148 -8.11 -6.74 -12.57
CA MET A 148 -7.68 -6.50 -13.94
C MET A 148 -6.79 -7.64 -14.43
N TYR A 149 -6.81 -7.94 -15.72
CA TYR A 149 -5.79 -8.79 -16.36
C TYR A 149 -4.71 -7.93 -17.04
N PRO A 150 -3.50 -8.48 -17.22
CA PRO A 150 -2.57 -7.94 -18.21
C PRO A 150 -3.27 -7.73 -19.55
N GLY A 151 -3.09 -6.55 -20.15
CA GLY A 151 -3.75 -6.19 -21.40
C GLY A 151 -4.99 -5.29 -21.24
N ASP A 152 -5.62 -5.27 -20.07
CA ASP A 152 -6.76 -4.40 -19.78
C ASP A 152 -6.37 -2.91 -19.85
N LEU A 153 -7.38 -2.05 -20.09
CA LEU A 153 -7.19 -0.61 -20.14
C LEU A 153 -7.82 0.05 -18.92
N LEU A 154 -7.04 0.85 -18.21
CA LEU A 154 -7.55 1.85 -17.31
C LEU A 154 -7.89 3.11 -18.12
N VAL A 155 -9.15 3.51 -18.13
CA VAL A 155 -9.71 4.57 -18.99
C VAL A 155 -10.13 5.77 -18.15
N GLU A 156 -9.77 6.97 -18.59
CA GLU A 156 -10.21 8.25 -18.04
C GLU A 156 -11.00 9.05 -19.10
N PHE A 157 -12.30 9.23 -18.85
CA PHE A 157 -13.13 10.13 -19.66
C PHE A 157 -12.84 11.60 -19.36
N GLY A 158 -12.63 12.37 -20.42
CA GLY A 158 -12.15 13.76 -20.37
C GLY A 158 -10.62 13.90 -20.51
N GLY A 159 -9.89 12.77 -20.39
CA GLY A 159 -8.47 12.61 -20.67
C GLY A 159 -7.48 13.40 -19.80
N GLY A 160 -6.18 13.15 -20.03
CA GLY A 160 -5.15 14.16 -19.84
C GLY A 160 -4.20 14.04 -18.64
N TRP A 161 -4.02 12.87 -18.01
CA TRP A 161 -3.07 12.77 -16.89
C TRP A 161 -2.15 11.55 -16.95
N ASN A 162 -0.98 11.70 -16.32
CA ASN A 162 -0.02 10.61 -16.16
C ASN A 162 -0.52 9.65 -15.10
N TYR A 163 -0.27 8.37 -15.31
CA TYR A 163 -0.52 7.32 -14.34
C TYR A 163 0.80 6.96 -13.65
N ASP A 164 0.78 6.98 -12.33
CA ASP A 164 1.87 6.49 -11.52
C ASP A 164 1.43 5.20 -10.85
N ILE A 165 2.17 4.11 -11.06
CA ILE A 165 1.79 2.79 -10.56
C ILE A 165 2.82 2.32 -9.57
N TYR A 166 2.32 1.85 -8.44
CA TYR A 166 3.11 1.39 -7.31
C TYR A 166 2.65 -0.03 -6.97
N PRO A 167 3.54 -1.03 -6.96
CA PRO A 167 3.21 -2.31 -6.35
C PRO A 167 2.91 -2.10 -4.86
N ILE A 168 1.99 -2.88 -4.31
CA ILE A 168 1.76 -2.91 -2.86
C ILE A 168 2.73 -3.91 -2.23
N GLU A 169 3.54 -3.42 -1.30
CA GLU A 169 4.53 -4.25 -0.60
C GLU A 169 3.95 -4.92 0.64
N SER A 170 2.99 -4.27 1.30
CA SER A 170 2.25 -4.84 2.41
C SER A 170 0.87 -4.20 2.56
N GLU A 171 -0.05 -4.96 3.13
CA GLU A 171 -1.37 -4.48 3.54
C GLU A 171 -1.69 -5.00 4.95
N GLY A 172 -2.67 -4.38 5.57
CA GLY A 172 -3.16 -4.80 6.87
C GLY A 172 -4.25 -3.87 7.38
N TYR A 173 -4.54 -3.99 8.67
CA TYR A 173 -5.49 -3.15 9.37
C TYR A 173 -4.77 -2.36 10.45
N THR A 174 -5.05 -1.06 10.50
CA THR A 174 -4.54 -0.15 11.52
C THR A 174 -5.66 0.68 12.13
N MET A 175 -5.31 1.48 13.12
CA MET A 175 -6.04 2.66 13.53
C MET A 175 -5.62 3.88 12.69
N PRO A 176 -6.50 4.87 12.49
CA PRO A 176 -6.24 6.08 11.71
C PRO A 176 -5.39 7.09 12.50
N GLN A 177 -4.26 6.69 13.08
CA GLN A 177 -3.37 7.61 13.82
C GLN A 177 -1.89 7.23 13.66
N GLU A 178 -1.03 8.25 13.62
CA GLU A 178 0.42 8.10 13.70
C GLU A 178 0.87 8.20 15.15
N PHE A 179 1.99 7.55 15.45
CA PHE A 179 2.61 7.71 16.75
C PHE A 179 4.13 7.69 16.70
N THR A 180 4.74 8.20 17.78
CA THR A 180 6.17 8.10 18.04
C THR A 180 6.40 7.09 19.16
N VAL A 181 7.40 6.22 19.00
CA VAL A 181 7.83 5.29 20.04
C VAL A 181 8.81 6.00 20.98
N ASP A 182 8.45 6.07 22.26
CA ASP A 182 9.29 6.57 23.36
C ASP A 182 9.75 5.36 24.18
N ALA A 183 10.80 4.71 23.69
CA ALA A 183 11.35 3.48 24.28
C ALA A 183 11.85 3.70 25.72
N ASP A 184 12.38 4.89 26.02
CA ASP A 184 12.90 5.22 27.36
C ASP A 184 11.79 5.24 28.41
N ASN A 185 10.59 5.71 28.04
CA ASN A 185 9.42 5.72 28.92
C ASN A 185 8.48 4.53 28.70
N GLY A 186 8.87 3.58 27.86
CA GLY A 186 8.08 2.39 27.55
C GLY A 186 6.76 2.68 26.81
N CYS A 187 6.57 3.90 26.28
CA CYS A 187 5.28 4.37 25.82
C CYS A 187 5.29 4.81 24.35
N ILE A 188 4.09 5.07 23.84
CA ILE A 188 3.83 5.51 22.48
C ILE A 188 2.99 6.78 22.55
N GLU A 189 3.43 7.82 21.84
CA GLU A 189 2.79 9.13 21.81
C GLU A 189 2.07 9.35 20.48
N PHE A 190 0.75 9.50 20.54
CA PHE A 190 -0.10 9.68 19.37
C PHE A 190 -0.09 11.11 18.84
N ARG A 191 -0.06 11.26 17.53
CA ARG A 191 -0.23 12.53 16.82
C ARG A 191 -1.50 12.47 15.98
N ARG A 192 -2.34 13.49 16.11
CA ARG A 192 -3.53 13.60 15.25
C ARG A 192 -3.08 13.95 13.83
N LYS A 193 -3.43 13.10 12.87
CA LYS A 193 -3.40 13.45 11.45
C LYS A 193 -4.81 13.78 11.00
N ASN A 194 -4.95 14.66 10.02
CA ASN A 194 -6.22 14.82 9.31
C ASN A 194 -6.36 13.61 8.37
N LEU A 195 -6.98 12.54 8.87
CA LEU A 195 -7.59 11.52 8.02
C LEU A 195 -9.07 11.87 7.89
N SER A 196 -9.75 11.30 6.90
CA SER A 196 -11.13 11.70 6.64
C SER A 196 -12.01 11.48 7.85
N GLU A 197 -13.03 12.32 8.04
CA GLU A 197 -13.98 12.18 9.15
C GLU A 197 -14.62 10.79 9.18
N LYS A 198 -14.76 10.13 8.03
CA LYS A 198 -15.28 8.76 7.91
C LYS A 198 -14.32 7.71 8.47
N MET A 199 -13.02 7.94 8.35
CA MET A 199 -11.98 7.05 8.86
C MET A 199 -11.69 7.31 10.35
N GLU A 200 -11.89 8.55 10.83
CA GLU A 200 -11.67 8.96 12.22
C GLU A 200 -12.67 8.38 13.25
N GLU A 201 -13.68 7.62 12.84
CA GLU A 201 -14.72 7.09 13.74
C GLU A 201 -14.16 6.23 14.88
N ASN A 202 -12.96 5.64 14.72
CA ASN A 202 -12.25 4.85 15.74
C ASN A 202 -11.25 5.67 16.58
N ASN A 203 -11.58 6.92 16.90
CA ASN A 203 -10.67 7.86 17.56
C ASN A 203 -10.13 7.35 18.91
N MET A 204 -8.84 7.03 18.96
CA MET A 204 -8.12 6.88 20.22
C MET A 204 -7.88 8.26 20.84
N PRO A 205 -7.92 8.37 22.17
CA PRO A 205 -7.69 9.65 22.82
C PRO A 205 -6.20 10.01 22.66
N LEU A 206 -5.89 11.23 22.20
CA LEU A 206 -4.52 11.73 22.01
C LEU A 206 -3.75 11.71 23.35
N ASN A 207 -2.94 10.67 23.59
CA ASN A 207 -2.25 10.44 24.86
C ASN A 207 -0.95 9.64 24.68
N LYS A 208 -0.22 9.46 25.80
CA LYS A 208 0.89 8.50 25.93
C LYS A 208 0.34 7.13 26.37
N ILE A 209 0.22 6.20 25.43
CA ILE A 209 -0.17 4.81 25.69
C ILE A 209 1.06 4.03 26.11
N TYR A 210 1.01 3.33 27.23
CA TYR A 210 2.16 2.59 27.74
C TYR A 210 1.94 1.07 27.78
N GLU A 211 0.70 0.61 27.62
CA GLU A 211 0.35 -0.81 27.55
C GLU A 211 -0.74 -1.03 26.50
N ILE A 212 -0.60 -2.07 25.68
CA ILE A 212 -1.64 -2.56 24.76
C ILE A 212 -1.72 -4.07 24.92
N ASN A 213 -2.92 -4.62 25.12
CA ASN A 213 -3.19 -6.04 25.30
C ASN A 213 -2.34 -6.72 26.39
N GLY A 214 -1.94 -5.98 27.42
CA GLY A 214 -1.10 -6.48 28.52
C GLY A 214 0.40 -6.42 28.26
N GLU A 215 0.83 -5.93 27.09
CA GLU A 215 2.24 -5.75 26.72
C GLU A 215 2.64 -4.29 26.74
N THR A 216 3.90 -4.00 27.10
CA THR A 216 4.46 -2.64 27.06
C THR A 216 4.41 -2.11 25.63
N ALA A 217 3.76 -0.96 25.43
CA ALA A 217 3.42 -0.45 24.10
C ALA A 217 4.67 -0.34 23.19
N SER A 218 5.76 0.24 23.69
CA SER A 218 7.00 0.38 22.92
C SER A 218 7.71 -0.94 22.53
N SER A 219 7.29 -2.08 23.08
CA SER A 219 7.92 -3.39 22.84
C SER A 219 7.14 -4.28 21.86
N ILE A 220 5.94 -3.87 21.48
CA ILE A 220 5.08 -4.61 20.54
C ILE A 220 5.78 -4.73 19.18
N GLN A 221 5.70 -5.91 18.57
CA GLN A 221 6.31 -6.20 17.27
C GLN A 221 5.35 -5.96 16.10
N ASP A 222 4.06 -5.77 16.38
CA ASP A 222 2.99 -5.57 15.40
C ASP A 222 2.99 -4.17 14.78
N TYR A 223 4.11 -3.45 14.81
CA TYR A 223 4.22 -2.14 14.17
C TYR A 223 4.74 -2.26 12.74
N VAL A 224 4.10 -1.54 11.84
CA VAL A 224 4.65 -1.25 10.51
C VAL A 224 5.28 0.14 10.53
N GLU A 225 6.56 0.22 10.20
CA GLU A 225 7.27 1.48 9.98
C GLU A 225 7.16 1.88 8.51
N VAL A 226 6.62 3.07 8.26
CA VAL A 226 6.50 3.64 6.92
C VAL A 226 7.13 5.03 6.93
N ASN A 227 8.30 5.14 6.30
CA ASN A 227 9.02 6.42 6.18
C ASN A 227 9.27 7.13 7.53
N GLY A 228 9.55 6.36 8.59
CA GLY A 228 9.80 6.85 9.95
C GLY A 228 8.55 7.08 10.82
N ASP A 229 7.36 6.88 10.25
CA ASP A 229 6.10 6.86 11.00
C ASP A 229 5.73 5.41 11.33
N TYR A 230 5.12 5.18 12.49
CA TYR A 230 4.75 3.85 12.96
C TYR A 230 3.23 3.73 13.04
N TYR A 231 2.71 2.58 12.59
CA TYR A 231 1.30 2.22 12.64
C TYR A 231 1.13 0.85 13.28
N LEU A 232 0.14 0.68 14.15
CA LEU A 232 -0.19 -0.61 14.73
C LEU A 232 -0.90 -1.44 13.66
N SER A 233 -0.32 -2.56 13.27
CA SER A 233 -0.77 -3.36 12.14
C SER A 233 -1.20 -4.76 12.59
N TYR A 234 -2.40 -5.14 12.16
CA TYR A 234 -2.90 -6.49 12.30
C TYR A 234 -3.36 -7.03 10.94
N THR A 235 -3.33 -8.36 10.79
CA THR A 235 -3.77 -9.02 9.55
C THR A 235 -5.29 -9.02 9.37
N GLU A 236 -6.05 -8.82 10.43
CA GLU A 236 -7.50 -8.75 10.44
C GLU A 236 -8.00 -7.67 11.41
N PRO A 237 -9.25 -7.19 11.27
CA PRO A 237 -9.82 -6.24 12.21
C PRO A 237 -9.74 -6.75 13.66
N THR A 238 -9.02 -6.02 14.51
CA THR A 238 -8.62 -6.50 15.83
C THR A 238 -9.04 -5.53 16.92
N GLY A 239 -9.77 -6.04 17.91
CA GLY A 239 -10.07 -5.29 19.14
C GLY A 239 -8.84 -5.24 20.05
N ILE A 240 -8.53 -4.06 20.57
CA ILE A 240 -7.41 -3.85 21.50
C ILE A 240 -7.89 -3.23 22.81
N PHE A 241 -7.23 -3.60 23.90
CA PHE A 241 -7.35 -2.95 25.20
C PHE A 241 -6.04 -2.22 25.49
N TYR A 242 -6.10 -1.01 26.04
CA TYR A 242 -4.90 -0.22 26.25
C TYR A 242 -4.95 0.58 27.55
N LYS A 243 -3.77 0.87 28.09
CA LYS A 243 -3.59 1.77 29.23
C LYS A 243 -2.80 3.01 28.82
N TYR A 244 -3.25 4.16 29.29
CA TYR A 244 -2.68 5.45 28.88
C TYR A 244 -2.66 6.43 30.04
N TYR A 245 -1.75 7.40 29.96
CA TYR A 245 -1.71 8.52 30.90
C TYR A 245 -2.53 9.68 30.38
N SER A 246 -3.44 10.19 31.22
CA SER A 246 -4.24 11.37 30.96
C SER A 246 -4.55 12.06 32.29
N ASP A 247 -4.34 13.37 32.34
CA ASP A 247 -4.51 14.19 33.56
C ASP A 247 -3.70 13.67 34.77
N TYR A 248 -2.49 13.17 34.52
CA TYR A 248 -1.61 12.54 35.52
C TYR A 248 -2.16 11.27 36.17
N GLU A 249 -3.22 10.68 35.61
CA GLU A 249 -3.80 9.42 36.05
C GLU A 249 -3.65 8.34 34.97
N SER A 250 -3.56 7.09 35.43
CA SER A 250 -3.65 5.93 34.55
C SER A 250 -5.11 5.64 34.25
N LYS A 251 -5.45 5.58 32.97
CA LYS A 251 -6.79 5.24 32.47
C LYS A 251 -6.70 4.02 31.57
N GLU A 252 -7.83 3.32 31.43
CA GLU A 252 -7.98 2.17 30.55
C GLU A 252 -8.96 2.52 29.43
N GLY A 253 -8.74 1.94 28.25
CA GLY A 253 -9.60 2.11 27.10
C GLY A 253 -9.58 0.88 26.20
N SER A 254 -10.47 0.89 25.21
CA SER A 254 -10.54 -0.12 24.17
C SER A 254 -10.83 0.53 22.83
N ALA A 255 -10.24 0.01 21.77
CA ALA A 255 -10.45 0.46 20.39
C ALA A 255 -10.46 -0.74 19.44
N THR A 256 -10.90 -0.52 18.20
CA THR A 256 -10.77 -1.52 17.14
C THR A 256 -9.83 -0.99 16.07
N VAL A 257 -8.82 -1.78 15.75
CA VAL A 257 -7.97 -1.61 14.59
C VAL A 257 -8.71 -2.19 13.40
N SER A 258 -9.24 -1.34 12.51
CA SER A 258 -10.09 -1.77 11.39
C SER A 258 -9.92 -0.97 10.10
N VAL A 259 -9.05 0.05 10.10
CA VAL A 259 -8.80 0.84 8.90
C VAL A 259 -7.82 0.09 8.03
N LYS A 260 -8.23 -0.29 6.83
CA LYS A 260 -7.36 -1.00 5.90
C LYS A 260 -6.31 -0.05 5.34
N TYR A 261 -5.07 -0.51 5.26
CA TYR A 261 -3.95 0.24 4.70
C TYR A 261 -3.19 -0.56 3.63
N TYR A 262 -2.48 0.16 2.77
CA TYR A 262 -1.62 -0.38 1.71
C TYR A 262 -0.30 0.41 1.64
N VAL A 263 0.84 -0.25 1.85
CA VAL A 263 2.18 0.36 1.73
C VAL A 263 2.64 0.29 0.28
N LEU A 264 3.01 1.44 -0.25
CA LEU A 264 3.45 1.61 -1.63
C LEU A 264 4.94 1.29 -1.77
N GLY A 265 5.25 0.39 -2.69
CA GLY A 265 6.62 0.12 -3.10
C GLY A 265 7.15 1.12 -4.11
N GLN A 266 8.21 0.73 -4.82
CA GLN A 266 8.84 1.61 -5.79
C GLN A 266 7.95 1.83 -7.03
N LYS A 267 7.71 3.10 -7.36
CA LYS A 267 7.02 3.53 -8.58
C LYS A 267 7.66 2.92 -9.84
N TYR A 268 6.82 2.43 -10.75
CA TYR A 268 7.18 2.29 -12.16
C TYR A 268 6.35 3.23 -13.02
N TYR A 269 6.99 3.87 -14.01
CA TYR A 269 6.35 4.88 -14.83
C TYR A 269 5.52 4.24 -15.95
N ALA A 270 4.31 4.77 -16.12
CA ALA A 270 3.34 4.35 -17.08
C ALA A 270 2.98 5.55 -17.97
N GLU A 271 3.36 5.50 -19.25
CA GLU A 271 2.97 6.56 -20.19
C GLU A 271 1.48 6.42 -20.54
N ALA A 272 0.72 7.49 -20.28
CA ALA A 272 -0.66 7.60 -20.72
C ALA A 272 -0.74 7.70 -22.24
N GLN A 273 -1.73 7.03 -22.82
CA GLN A 273 -2.04 7.10 -24.25
C GLN A 273 -3.34 7.88 -24.44
N THR A 274 -3.42 8.65 -25.52
CA THR A 274 -4.63 9.39 -25.88
C THR A 274 -5.33 8.70 -27.03
N ALA A 275 -6.61 8.37 -26.85
CA ALA A 275 -7.43 7.83 -27.93
C ALA A 275 -7.94 8.94 -28.87
N PRO A 276 -8.26 8.63 -30.15
CA PRO A 276 -8.81 9.59 -31.10
C PRO A 276 -10.09 10.29 -30.63
N GLU A 277 -10.85 9.64 -29.74
CA GLU A 277 -12.12 10.12 -29.19
C GLU A 277 -11.95 11.06 -27.99
N GLY A 278 -10.71 11.38 -27.61
CA GLY A 278 -10.40 12.40 -26.60
C GLY A 278 -10.33 11.91 -25.15
N TYR A 279 -10.45 10.60 -24.92
CA TYR A 279 -10.16 10.00 -23.61
C TYR A 279 -8.68 9.62 -23.46
N GLY A 280 -8.21 9.61 -22.21
CA GLY A 280 -6.90 9.09 -21.84
C GLY A 280 -7.04 7.65 -21.36
N TYR A 281 -6.04 6.82 -21.62
CA TYR A 281 -6.00 5.48 -21.05
C TYR A 281 -4.58 5.04 -20.76
N TYR A 282 -4.46 4.06 -19.88
CA TYR A 282 -3.24 3.30 -19.65
C TYR A 282 -3.53 1.82 -19.89
N LYS A 283 -2.71 1.18 -20.73
CA LYS A 283 -2.76 -0.26 -20.94
C LYS A 283 -1.87 -0.95 -19.92
N ILE A 284 -2.41 -1.89 -19.13
CA ILE A 284 -1.61 -2.76 -18.26
C ILE A 284 -0.68 -3.61 -19.16
N PRO A 285 0.64 -3.56 -18.99
CA PRO A 285 1.57 -4.33 -19.81
C PRO A 285 1.34 -5.85 -19.70
N GLU A 286 1.49 -6.57 -20.81
CA GLU A 286 1.31 -8.04 -20.99
C GLU A 286 2.30 -8.93 -20.20
N GLY A 287 2.99 -8.38 -19.21
CA GLY A 287 3.92 -9.09 -18.34
C GLY A 287 3.96 -8.49 -16.93
N THR A 288 2.93 -7.73 -16.57
CA THR A 288 2.79 -7.22 -15.20
C THR A 288 2.48 -8.40 -14.29
N PRO A 289 3.25 -8.64 -13.22
CA PRO A 289 2.97 -9.72 -12.28
C PRO A 289 1.58 -9.57 -11.65
N ALA A 290 0.98 -10.70 -11.25
CA ALA A 290 -0.20 -10.65 -10.43
C ALA A 290 0.10 -10.07 -9.03
N GLY A 291 -0.90 -9.40 -8.47
CA GLY A 291 -0.85 -8.79 -7.14
C GLY A 291 -1.55 -7.45 -7.07
N LEU A 292 -1.46 -6.83 -5.89
CA LEU A 292 -2.08 -5.53 -5.62
C LEU A 292 -1.18 -4.38 -6.09
N TYR A 293 -1.80 -3.37 -6.68
CA TYR A 293 -1.15 -2.15 -7.13
C TYR A 293 -1.96 -0.92 -6.75
N CYS A 294 -1.29 0.16 -6.37
CA CYS A 294 -1.87 1.48 -6.30
C CYS A 294 -1.63 2.20 -7.62
N VAL A 295 -2.71 2.62 -8.28
CA VAL A 295 -2.64 3.52 -9.43
C VAL A 295 -3.01 4.92 -8.97
N ARG A 296 -2.04 5.83 -9.06
CA ARG A 296 -2.20 7.25 -8.76
C ARG A 296 -2.36 8.03 -10.07
N THR A 297 -3.35 8.89 -10.06
CA THR A 297 -3.67 9.87 -11.11
C THR A 297 -3.93 11.22 -10.44
N SER A 298 -4.12 12.29 -11.21
CA SER A 298 -4.29 13.65 -10.68
C SER A 298 -5.42 13.76 -9.65
N GLY A 299 -5.04 13.78 -8.37
CA GLY A 299 -5.92 13.93 -7.22
C GLY A 299 -6.58 12.65 -6.70
N TYR A 300 -6.27 11.49 -7.28
CA TYR A 300 -6.90 10.22 -6.89
C TYR A 300 -5.90 9.06 -6.89
N SER A 301 -6.14 8.11 -6.00
CA SER A 301 -5.47 6.83 -6.01
C SER A 301 -6.53 5.72 -6.00
N PHE A 302 -6.24 4.61 -6.66
CA PHE A 302 -7.09 3.42 -6.73
C PHE A 302 -6.24 2.21 -6.39
N ILE A 303 -6.77 1.24 -5.65
CA ILE A 303 -6.12 -0.07 -5.51
C ILE A 303 -6.75 -1.03 -6.52
N ILE A 304 -5.91 -1.60 -7.37
CA ILE A 304 -6.28 -2.63 -8.33
C ILE A 304 -5.60 -3.95 -7.94
N ASP A 305 -6.22 -5.05 -8.33
CA ASP A 305 -5.72 -6.41 -8.18
C ASP A 305 -5.47 -6.98 -9.58
N ILE A 306 -4.20 -7.11 -9.96
CA ILE A 306 -3.83 -7.72 -11.23
C ILE A 306 -3.86 -9.24 -11.03
N ILE A 307 -4.68 -9.92 -11.81
CA ILE A 307 -4.91 -11.36 -11.74
C ILE A 307 -4.33 -12.06 -12.98
N GLU A 308 -3.90 -13.32 -12.82
CA GLU A 308 -3.42 -14.20 -13.92
C GLU A 308 -4.57 -14.85 -14.68
#